data_AF-A0A485LI51-F1
#
_entry.id   AF-A0A485LI51-F1
#
_cell.length_a   1.000
_cell.length_b   1.000
_cell.length_c   1.000
_cell.angle_alpha   90.00
_cell.angle_beta   90.00
_cell.angle_gamma   90.00
#
_symmetry.space_group_name_H-M   'P 1'
#
loop_
_entity.id
_entity.type
_entity.pdbx_description
1 polymer ?
#
loop_
_entity_poly.entity_id
_entity_poly.type
_entity_poly.pdbx_seq_one_letter_code
_entity_poly.pdbx_strand_id
1 'polypeptide(L)'
;MPTHDPTTSQRIRQDWNESVPWAYLEPMTQNIPLGDPLVRPPPPRVPTSYDIFIGISAYRDGVRCGFTLFTAFSRAKHPHRVHIGLVDQTQDDDARCVDEYCALAAAAGWPEPCLYKDQIRVDARDARRSKGPTLARWQQQQLIQDEEFCLAIDAHSQFLADWDVVLVDEWLRTDNEMAVLTSYPMGYNWMGPNQSRPTHYSSHLCAYMPRANVQEIPIIAGWKAVDDSEMPQMAALWGGCLSFSKCHAERRAQNDKHMNWVFWGEEYLRSMQLWTRGYDLYSPSRHGSVVFHNWSDDKGTKKRFWDNVTQVMTKDEHDKEEQLAYNRLRMVLTLPFEGPVDATEIDTYHGGKVRTVEQFLAFSGISNVDPTRDEARCEQLHWVPYAVPEIIESLLPGWTMRASPATIEGTTTTTMPPLATVAALAQVETQPPSWHASFQSQLDQVVFVSSQLDETLQAMQRKIDAWDSRLPLQPATDLSPLLVPVAFVWLTLLSAWLVYSRRRHQETYEPVRVVDEA
;
A
#
# COMPACT_ATOMS: atom_id res chain seq x y z
N MET A 1 14.39 35.54 4.21
CA MET A 1 14.21 34.12 3.86
C MET A 1 14.97 33.31 4.89
N PRO A 2 14.38 32.27 5.50
CA PRO A 2 15.15 31.31 6.30
C PRO A 2 16.19 30.66 5.39
N THR A 3 17.44 30.57 5.85
CA THR A 3 18.47 29.78 5.18
C THR A 3 18.22 28.31 5.51
N HIS A 4 17.50 27.58 4.67
CA HIS A 4 17.39 26.13 4.80
C HIS A 4 18.80 25.54 4.70
N ASP A 5 19.19 24.76 5.71
CA ASP A 5 20.40 23.94 5.66
C ASP A 5 20.08 22.68 4.85
N PRO A 6 20.67 22.49 3.65
CA PRO A 6 20.39 21.35 2.80
C PRO A 6 20.95 20.02 3.35
N THR A 7 21.59 20.03 4.53
CA THR A 7 22.07 18.85 5.24
C THR A 7 21.11 18.34 6.33
N THR A 8 20.04 19.09 6.65
CA THR A 8 19.06 18.70 7.70
C THR A 8 17.60 18.71 7.25
N SER A 9 17.32 19.03 5.98
CA SER A 9 15.97 19.19 5.45
C SER A 9 15.44 17.91 4.79
N GLN A 10 14.32 17.38 5.28
CA GLN A 10 13.55 16.34 4.58
C GLN A 10 13.21 16.81 3.16
N ARG A 11 13.43 15.96 2.15
CA ARG A 11 13.20 16.31 0.75
C ARG A 11 12.86 15.12 -0.13
N ILE A 12 12.24 15.40 -1.28
CA ILE A 12 11.84 14.41 -2.27
C ILE A 12 12.13 14.91 -3.69
N ARG A 13 12.61 14.01 -4.55
CA ARG A 13 12.98 14.36 -5.92
C ARG A 13 11.74 14.52 -6.83
N GLN A 14 11.63 15.67 -7.45
CA GLN A 14 10.60 16.01 -8.44
C GLN A 14 11.19 15.87 -9.86
N ASP A 15 10.68 14.94 -10.66
CA ASP A 15 11.27 14.61 -11.98
C ASP A 15 10.73 15.47 -13.14
N TRP A 16 9.76 16.35 -12.87
CA TRP A 16 9.14 17.22 -13.87
C TRP A 16 9.76 18.63 -13.95
N ASN A 17 10.69 18.96 -13.04
CA ASN A 17 11.33 20.27 -12.98
C ASN A 17 12.85 20.14 -12.76
N GLU A 18 13.61 20.06 -13.85
CA GLU A 18 15.08 19.96 -13.80
C GLU A 18 15.76 21.18 -13.12
N SER A 19 15.10 22.35 -13.11
CA SER A 19 15.63 23.56 -12.46
C SER A 19 15.41 23.59 -10.94
N VAL A 20 14.37 22.90 -10.46
CA VAL A 20 14.05 22.73 -9.03
C VAL A 20 13.74 21.25 -8.77
N PRO A 21 14.75 20.36 -8.82
CA PRO A 21 14.53 18.91 -8.81
C PRO A 21 14.18 18.35 -7.42
N TRP A 22 13.99 19.21 -6.41
CA TRP A 22 13.71 18.83 -5.03
C TRP A 22 12.57 19.66 -4.46
N ALA A 23 11.54 19.00 -3.94
CA ALA A 23 10.68 19.59 -2.92
C ALA A 23 11.28 19.36 -1.55
N TYR A 24 11.22 20.40 -0.71
CA TYR A 24 11.54 20.32 0.71
C TYR A 24 10.24 20.16 1.50
N LEU A 25 10.27 19.32 2.53
CA LEU A 25 9.11 18.89 3.29
C LEU A 25 9.21 19.36 4.74
N GLU A 26 8.09 19.82 5.28
CA GLU A 26 7.94 20.31 6.66
C GLU A 26 6.76 19.60 7.34
N PRO A 27 6.80 18.27 7.55
CA PRO A 27 5.66 17.49 8.06
C PRO A 27 5.15 17.96 9.43
N MET A 28 5.97 18.64 10.24
CA MET A 28 5.53 19.29 11.48
C MET A 28 4.42 20.35 11.27
N THR A 29 4.26 20.87 10.05
CA THR A 29 3.24 21.86 9.69
C THR A 29 2.04 21.26 8.96
N GLN A 30 2.08 19.98 8.58
CA GLN A 30 1.10 19.38 7.67
C GLN A 30 -0.32 19.33 8.23
N ASN A 31 -0.48 19.27 9.55
CA ASN A 31 -1.82 19.30 10.19
C ASN A 31 -2.35 20.73 10.37
N ILE A 32 -1.58 21.76 9.99
CA ILE A 32 -2.02 23.16 9.95
C ILE A 32 -2.55 23.43 8.53
N PRO A 33 -3.84 23.77 8.35
CA PRO A 33 -4.39 24.08 7.04
C PRO A 33 -3.89 25.44 6.53
N LEU A 34 -3.83 25.62 5.22
CA LEU A 34 -3.42 26.88 4.58
C LEU A 34 -4.43 28.04 4.77
N GLY A 35 -5.66 27.74 5.19
CA GLY A 35 -6.76 28.71 5.33
C GLY A 35 -6.97 29.21 6.77
N ASP A 36 -7.53 28.37 7.63
CA ASP A 36 -7.88 28.69 9.02
C ASP A 36 -6.88 28.04 9.99
N PRO A 37 -5.82 28.73 10.41
CA PRO A 37 -4.71 28.13 11.16
C PRO A 37 -5.09 27.72 12.60
N LEU A 38 -6.33 27.92 13.04
CA LEU A 38 -6.82 27.53 14.36
C LEU A 38 -7.39 26.10 14.41
N VAL A 39 -7.87 25.56 13.29
CA VAL A 39 -8.44 24.20 13.24
C VAL A 39 -7.37 23.14 12.99
N ARG A 40 -7.56 21.94 13.57
CA ARG A 40 -6.69 20.77 13.44
C ARG A 40 -7.54 19.53 13.18
N PRO A 41 -6.97 18.41 12.67
CA PRO A 41 -7.61 17.11 12.78
C PRO A 41 -7.88 16.70 14.24
N PRO A 42 -8.69 15.67 14.49
CA PRO A 42 -8.87 15.13 15.83
C PRO A 42 -7.57 14.47 16.32
N PRO A 43 -7.14 14.70 17.57
CA PRO A 43 -5.91 14.12 18.10
C PRO A 43 -6.07 12.61 18.33
N PRO A 44 -5.00 11.80 18.15
CA PRO A 44 -5.04 10.35 18.29
C PRO A 44 -5.52 9.85 19.66
N ARG A 45 -6.29 8.76 19.65
CA ARG A 45 -6.83 8.07 20.82
C ARG A 45 -6.42 6.61 20.71
N VAL A 46 -5.70 6.06 21.68
CA VAL A 46 -5.30 4.64 21.68
C VAL A 46 -5.61 4.03 23.04
N PRO A 47 -6.36 2.91 23.10
CA PRO A 47 -6.61 2.22 24.36
C PRO A 47 -5.32 1.58 24.89
N THR A 48 -5.26 1.32 26.21
CA THR A 48 -4.09 0.72 26.87
C THR A 48 -3.78 -0.71 26.42
N SER A 49 -4.74 -1.36 25.78
CA SER A 49 -4.59 -2.63 25.07
C SER A 49 -5.40 -2.55 23.78
N TYR A 50 -4.82 -3.04 22.70
CA TYR A 50 -5.41 -3.04 21.36
C TYR A 50 -4.99 -4.32 20.63
N ASP A 51 -5.85 -4.78 19.73
CA ASP A 51 -5.58 -5.88 18.81
C ASP A 51 -5.47 -5.35 17.37
N ILE A 52 -4.66 -6.02 16.55
CA ILE A 52 -4.36 -5.65 15.16
C ILE A 52 -4.89 -6.73 14.22
N PHE A 53 -5.79 -6.35 13.33
CA PHE A 53 -6.19 -7.13 12.17
C PHE A 53 -5.17 -6.94 11.03
N ILE A 54 -4.63 -8.02 10.47
CA ILE A 54 -3.92 -8.01 9.18
C ILE A 54 -4.78 -8.68 8.13
N GLY A 55 -5.22 -7.92 7.15
CA GLY A 55 -5.92 -8.42 5.97
C GLY A 55 -4.94 -8.71 4.84
N ILE A 56 -5.04 -9.93 4.28
CA ILE A 56 -4.21 -10.40 3.16
C ILE A 56 -5.11 -11.03 2.10
N SER A 57 -4.93 -10.62 0.84
CA SER A 57 -5.55 -11.25 -0.33
C SER A 57 -4.48 -11.96 -1.14
N ALA A 58 -4.45 -13.30 -1.11
CA ALA A 58 -3.43 -14.12 -1.75
C ALA A 58 -3.99 -14.79 -3.02
N TYR A 59 -3.41 -14.49 -4.18
CA TYR A 59 -3.75 -15.15 -5.44
C TYR A 59 -2.66 -16.13 -5.87
N ARG A 60 -2.90 -17.44 -5.66
CA ARG A 60 -2.01 -18.55 -6.04
C ARG A 60 -0.55 -18.38 -5.54
N ASP A 61 -0.37 -17.79 -4.36
CA ASP A 61 0.94 -17.32 -3.84
C ASP A 61 1.27 -17.88 -2.44
N GLY A 62 0.83 -19.11 -2.15
CA GLY A 62 0.86 -19.69 -0.80
C GLY A 62 2.24 -19.71 -0.12
N VAL A 63 3.32 -19.95 -0.85
CA VAL A 63 4.69 -20.03 -0.27
C VAL A 63 5.14 -18.67 0.29
N ARG A 64 4.95 -17.58 -0.47
CA ARG A 64 5.30 -16.23 0.01
C ARG A 64 4.30 -15.71 1.04
N CYS A 65 3.04 -16.10 0.91
CA CYS A 65 2.01 -15.82 1.92
C CYS A 65 2.33 -16.50 3.27
N GLY A 66 2.76 -17.77 3.26
CA GLY A 66 3.21 -18.46 4.48
C GLY A 66 4.39 -17.77 5.15
N PHE A 67 5.35 -17.25 4.37
CA PHE A 67 6.46 -16.44 4.90
C PHE A 67 5.99 -15.09 5.46
N THR A 68 5.03 -14.43 4.82
CA THR A 68 4.39 -13.20 5.34
C THR A 68 3.74 -13.45 6.70
N LEU A 69 2.93 -14.51 6.83
CA LEU A 69 2.32 -14.90 8.11
C LEU A 69 3.36 -15.28 9.16
N PHE A 70 4.39 -16.05 8.77
CA PHE A 70 5.46 -16.44 9.67
C PHE A 70 6.20 -15.22 10.23
N THR A 71 6.54 -14.23 9.39
CA THR A 71 7.22 -13.00 9.85
C THR A 71 6.29 -12.09 10.66
N ALA A 72 5.00 -12.00 10.30
CA ALA A 72 4.01 -11.25 11.10
C ALA A 72 3.94 -11.76 12.55
N PHE A 73 3.84 -13.07 12.75
CA PHE A 73 3.79 -13.66 14.10
C PHE A 73 5.14 -13.76 14.80
N SER A 74 6.20 -14.19 14.11
CA SER A 74 7.52 -14.41 14.74
C SER A 74 8.22 -13.11 15.18
N ARG A 75 7.79 -11.96 14.66
CA ARG A 75 8.44 -10.66 14.86
C ARG A 75 7.53 -9.60 15.48
N ALA A 76 6.28 -9.94 15.77
CA ALA A 76 5.44 -9.11 16.63
C ALA A 76 5.91 -9.20 18.09
N LYS A 77 5.83 -8.09 18.81
CA LYS A 77 6.06 -8.00 20.25
C LYS A 77 4.92 -8.58 21.07
N HIS A 78 3.70 -8.48 20.53
CA HIS A 78 2.47 -9.00 21.12
C HIS A 78 1.73 -9.91 20.12
N PRO A 79 2.32 -11.06 19.71
CA PRO A 79 1.77 -11.90 18.65
C PRO A 79 0.38 -12.49 18.98
N HIS A 80 0.02 -12.59 20.26
CA HIS A 80 -1.30 -12.99 20.74
C HIS A 80 -2.43 -11.96 20.47
N ARG A 81 -2.08 -10.77 19.96
CA ARG A 81 -2.98 -9.67 19.59
C ARG A 81 -3.05 -9.42 18.08
N VAL A 82 -2.37 -10.26 17.31
CA VAL A 82 -2.29 -10.15 15.85
C VAL A 82 -3.28 -11.16 15.26
N HIS A 83 -4.33 -10.67 14.62
CA HIS A 83 -5.33 -11.53 14.00
C HIS A 83 -5.27 -11.38 12.48
N ILE A 84 -5.37 -12.48 11.76
CA ILE A 84 -5.28 -12.48 10.29
C ILE A 84 -6.68 -12.67 9.68
N GLY A 85 -6.97 -11.91 8.63
CA GLY A 85 -8.05 -12.19 7.69
C GLY A 85 -7.45 -12.48 6.32
N LEU A 86 -7.43 -13.76 5.93
CA LEU A 86 -6.81 -14.26 4.72
C LEU A 86 -7.88 -14.65 3.69
N VAL A 87 -7.88 -14.01 2.53
CA VAL A 87 -8.58 -14.51 1.33
C VAL A 87 -7.57 -15.36 0.56
N ASP A 88 -7.64 -16.68 0.68
CA ASP A 88 -6.70 -17.63 0.03
C ASP A 88 -7.30 -18.15 -1.27
N GLN A 89 -6.85 -17.63 -2.40
CA GLN A 89 -7.36 -17.97 -3.73
C GLN A 89 -6.43 -18.98 -4.41
N THR A 90 -6.79 -20.27 -4.38
CA THR A 90 -5.94 -21.38 -4.83
C THR A 90 -6.63 -22.27 -5.88
N GLN A 91 -5.83 -23.06 -6.60
CA GLN A 91 -6.23 -24.26 -7.36
C GLN A 91 -5.66 -25.52 -6.68
N ASP A 92 -6.00 -26.70 -7.20
CA ASP A 92 -5.65 -28.00 -6.60
C ASP A 92 -4.13 -28.28 -6.56
N ASP A 93 -3.34 -27.60 -7.42
CA ASP A 93 -1.88 -27.70 -7.51
C ASP A 93 -1.12 -26.63 -6.70
N ASP A 94 -1.81 -25.67 -6.11
CA ASP A 94 -1.18 -24.57 -5.38
C ASP A 94 -0.89 -24.93 -3.91
N ALA A 95 0.26 -24.46 -3.43
CA ALA A 95 0.50 -24.37 -1.99
C ALA A 95 -0.51 -23.42 -1.34
N ARG A 96 -1.01 -23.78 -0.14
CA ARG A 96 -1.91 -22.96 0.67
C ARG A 96 -1.12 -22.14 1.68
N CYS A 97 -1.55 -20.91 1.91
CA CYS A 97 -0.79 -19.96 2.73
C CYS A 97 -0.60 -20.43 4.17
N VAL A 98 -1.63 -20.99 4.79
CA VAL A 98 -1.58 -21.47 6.18
C VAL A 98 -0.72 -22.73 6.33
N ASP A 99 -0.72 -23.61 5.32
CA ASP A 99 0.06 -24.85 5.37
C ASP A 99 1.58 -24.55 5.24
N GLU A 100 1.95 -23.58 4.40
CA GLU A 100 3.32 -23.08 4.27
C GLU A 100 3.80 -22.32 5.52
N TYR A 101 2.93 -21.50 6.14
CA TYR A 101 3.18 -20.90 7.45
C TYR A 101 3.51 -21.97 8.51
N CYS A 102 2.69 -23.03 8.57
CA CYS A 102 2.90 -24.12 9.51
C CYS A 102 4.22 -24.87 9.27
N ALA A 103 4.59 -25.09 8.00
CA ALA A 103 5.85 -25.72 7.63
C ALA A 103 7.06 -24.87 8.08
N LEU A 104 6.99 -23.55 7.93
CA LEU A 104 8.02 -22.61 8.37
C LEU A 104 8.16 -22.58 9.90
N ALA A 105 7.05 -22.50 10.64
CA ALA A 105 7.08 -22.51 12.11
C ALA A 105 7.61 -23.84 12.68
N ALA A 106 7.23 -24.98 12.09
CA ALA A 106 7.83 -26.27 12.43
C ALA A 106 9.35 -26.30 12.17
N ALA A 107 9.79 -25.81 11.00
CA ALA A 107 11.20 -25.76 10.64
C ALA A 107 12.01 -24.77 11.49
N ALA A 108 11.37 -23.74 12.04
CA ALA A 108 11.95 -22.80 13.00
C ALA A 108 11.97 -23.34 14.45
N GLY A 109 11.53 -24.59 14.69
CA GLY A 109 11.57 -25.24 16.00
C GLY A 109 10.56 -24.70 17.00
N TRP A 110 9.43 -24.16 16.53
CA TRP A 110 8.36 -23.69 17.42
C TRP A 110 7.77 -24.84 18.26
N PRO A 111 7.28 -24.56 19.50
CA PRO A 111 6.67 -25.58 20.35
C PRO A 111 5.50 -26.31 19.68
N GLU A 112 4.76 -25.58 18.85
CA GLU A 112 3.68 -26.11 18.03
C GLU A 112 3.84 -25.61 16.57
N PRO A 113 3.79 -26.50 15.56
CA PRO A 113 3.92 -26.15 14.14
C PRO A 113 3.01 -25.04 13.64
N CYS A 114 1.86 -24.80 14.28
CA CYS A 114 0.86 -23.83 13.83
C CYS A 114 0.35 -22.97 15.00
N LEU A 115 1.23 -22.57 15.94
CA LEU A 115 0.86 -22.00 17.24
C LEU A 115 -0.26 -20.92 17.22
N TYR A 116 -0.30 -20.07 16.20
CA TYR A 116 -1.29 -18.99 16.09
C TYR A 116 -2.40 -19.24 15.04
N LYS A 117 -2.63 -20.50 14.66
CA LYS A 117 -3.63 -20.87 13.63
C LYS A 117 -5.04 -20.39 13.94
N ASP A 118 -5.43 -20.42 15.21
CA ASP A 118 -6.76 -19.97 15.65
C ASP A 118 -6.95 -18.45 15.54
N GLN A 119 -5.87 -17.68 15.39
CA GLN A 119 -5.90 -16.24 15.08
C GLN A 119 -6.04 -15.96 13.57
N ILE A 120 -6.12 -16.99 12.71
CA ILE A 120 -6.21 -16.87 11.25
C ILE A 120 -7.63 -17.23 10.76
N ARG A 121 -8.41 -16.22 10.34
CA ARG A 121 -9.67 -16.43 9.62
C ARG A 121 -9.37 -16.59 8.13
N VAL A 122 -9.79 -17.71 7.53
CA VAL A 122 -9.54 -18.01 6.11
C VAL A 122 -10.85 -18.00 5.32
N ASP A 123 -10.92 -17.15 4.31
CA ASP A 123 -11.91 -17.20 3.23
C ASP A 123 -11.27 -17.89 2.01
N ALA A 124 -11.37 -19.21 1.97
CA ALA A 124 -10.77 -20.03 0.91
C ALA A 124 -11.62 -19.98 -0.37
N ARG A 125 -10.99 -19.66 -1.50
CA ARG A 125 -11.66 -19.46 -2.80
C ARG A 125 -10.95 -20.21 -3.93
N ASP A 126 -11.72 -20.63 -4.93
CA ASP A 126 -11.17 -21.11 -6.20
C ASP A 126 -10.58 -19.94 -6.99
N ALA A 127 -9.28 -19.97 -7.26
CA ALA A 127 -8.58 -18.93 -8.02
C ALA A 127 -9.15 -18.70 -9.42
N ARG A 128 -9.76 -19.71 -10.05
CA ARG A 128 -10.42 -19.59 -11.37
C ARG A 128 -11.61 -18.63 -11.33
N ARG A 129 -12.20 -18.42 -10.15
CA ARG A 129 -13.36 -17.53 -9.93
C ARG A 129 -12.99 -16.14 -9.41
N SER A 130 -11.69 -15.80 -9.39
CA SER A 130 -11.23 -14.45 -9.01
C SER A 130 -11.73 -13.41 -9.99
N LYS A 131 -12.07 -12.22 -9.48
CA LYS A 131 -12.43 -11.03 -10.29
C LYS A 131 -11.51 -9.84 -9.99
N GLY A 132 -10.26 -10.10 -9.61
CA GLY A 132 -9.27 -9.07 -9.33
C GLY A 132 -9.21 -8.58 -7.87
N PRO A 133 -8.28 -7.65 -7.57
CA PRO A 133 -7.92 -7.28 -6.20
C PRO A 133 -9.05 -6.58 -5.47
N THR A 134 -9.82 -5.70 -6.11
CA THR A 134 -10.83 -4.88 -5.42
C THR A 134 -11.91 -5.72 -4.74
N LEU A 135 -12.36 -6.81 -5.40
CA LEU A 135 -13.29 -7.77 -4.79
C LEU A 135 -12.65 -8.58 -3.66
N ALA A 136 -11.38 -8.99 -3.81
CA ALA A 136 -10.65 -9.71 -2.77
C ALA A 136 -10.40 -8.83 -1.53
N ARG A 137 -10.01 -7.57 -1.70
CA ARG A 137 -9.88 -6.56 -0.63
C ARG A 137 -11.23 -6.31 0.05
N TRP A 138 -12.36 -6.34 -0.66
CA TRP A 138 -13.69 -6.31 -0.02
C TRP A 138 -14.00 -7.57 0.80
N GLN A 139 -13.70 -8.78 0.27
CA GLN A 139 -13.87 -10.05 1.00
C GLN A 139 -13.04 -10.07 2.28
N GLN A 140 -11.78 -9.65 2.19
CA GLN A 140 -10.85 -9.46 3.30
C GLN A 140 -11.41 -8.55 4.40
N GLN A 141 -12.06 -7.42 4.04
CA GLN A 141 -12.71 -6.53 5.00
C GLN A 141 -13.88 -7.19 5.75
N GLN A 142 -14.52 -8.23 5.18
CA GLN A 142 -15.62 -8.94 5.86
C GLN A 142 -15.12 -9.89 6.96
N LEU A 143 -13.80 -10.11 7.05
CA LEU A 143 -13.18 -10.91 8.11
C LEU A 143 -12.86 -10.10 9.36
N ILE A 144 -12.89 -8.76 9.29
CA ILE A 144 -12.67 -7.85 10.43
C ILE A 144 -13.75 -8.08 11.50
N GLN A 145 -13.35 -8.18 12.77
CA GLN A 145 -14.23 -8.30 13.93
C GLN A 145 -14.19 -7.00 14.74
N ASP A 146 -13.73 -7.05 16.00
CA ASP A 146 -13.67 -5.96 16.96
C ASP A 146 -12.27 -5.37 17.16
N GLU A 147 -11.31 -5.70 16.27
CA GLU A 147 -9.94 -5.18 16.35
C GLU A 147 -9.91 -3.64 16.23
N GLU A 148 -8.93 -3.05 16.91
CA GLU A 148 -8.76 -1.60 17.03
C GLU A 148 -8.06 -1.04 15.79
N PHE A 149 -6.99 -1.71 15.35
CA PHE A 149 -6.16 -1.33 14.21
C PHE A 149 -6.25 -2.37 13.09
N CYS A 150 -6.28 -1.88 11.85
CA CYS A 150 -6.33 -2.68 10.64
C CYS A 150 -5.12 -2.36 9.76
N LEU A 151 -4.43 -3.40 9.33
CA LEU A 151 -3.35 -3.41 8.35
C LEU A 151 -3.84 -4.17 7.11
N ALA A 152 -3.85 -3.54 5.94
CA ALA A 152 -3.92 -4.26 4.66
C ALA A 152 -2.53 -4.27 4.01
N ILE A 153 -2.10 -5.45 3.55
CA ILE A 153 -0.83 -5.67 2.84
C ILE A 153 -1.01 -6.71 1.73
N ASP A 154 -0.04 -6.76 0.82
CA ASP A 154 0.02 -7.81 -0.20
C ASP A 154 0.69 -9.09 0.35
N ALA A 155 0.36 -10.23 -0.26
CA ALA A 155 0.68 -11.57 0.24
C ALA A 155 2.17 -11.96 0.22
N HIS A 156 3.05 -11.13 -0.34
CA HIS A 156 4.49 -11.38 -0.41
C HIS A 156 5.28 -10.25 0.26
N SER A 157 5.02 -10.09 1.56
CA SER A 157 5.59 -9.06 2.42
C SER A 157 6.46 -9.66 3.53
N GLN A 158 7.32 -8.85 4.11
CA GLN A 158 8.17 -9.22 5.24
C GLN A 158 8.07 -8.15 6.33
N PHE A 159 7.83 -8.59 7.57
CA PHE A 159 7.84 -7.74 8.75
C PHE A 159 9.22 -7.69 9.42
N LEU A 160 9.57 -6.57 10.04
CA LEU A 160 10.72 -6.45 10.96
C LEU A 160 10.32 -6.75 12.41
N ALA A 161 11.31 -6.81 13.31
CA ALA A 161 11.07 -6.95 14.75
C ALA A 161 10.26 -5.78 15.33
N ASP A 162 9.38 -6.09 16.30
CA ASP A 162 8.48 -5.17 17.01
C ASP A 162 7.54 -4.35 16.09
N TRP A 163 7.25 -4.84 14.88
CA TRP A 163 6.48 -4.09 13.88
C TRP A 163 5.09 -3.64 14.36
N ASP A 164 4.46 -4.44 15.22
CA ASP A 164 3.10 -4.27 15.74
C ASP A 164 2.98 -3.05 16.64
N VAL A 165 3.98 -2.81 17.49
CA VAL A 165 4.05 -1.58 18.28
C VAL A 165 4.62 -0.42 17.47
N VAL A 166 5.60 -0.66 16.59
CA VAL A 166 6.22 0.41 15.80
C VAL A 166 5.24 1.06 14.81
N LEU A 167 4.31 0.31 14.19
CA LEU A 167 3.27 0.91 13.35
C LEU A 167 2.26 1.76 14.15
N VAL A 168 1.95 1.37 15.39
CA VAL A 168 1.07 2.17 16.27
C VAL A 168 1.77 3.43 16.74
N ASP A 169 3.04 3.34 17.16
CA ASP A 169 3.87 4.49 17.52
C ASP A 169 4.02 5.44 16.33
N GLU A 170 4.23 4.92 15.12
CA GLU A 170 4.30 5.73 13.91
C GLU A 170 2.96 6.40 13.58
N TRP A 171 1.84 5.69 13.77
CA TRP A 171 0.51 6.22 13.52
C TRP A 171 0.16 7.33 14.52
N LEU A 172 0.55 7.19 15.80
CA LEU A 172 0.43 8.24 16.81
C LEU A 172 1.19 9.52 16.40
N ARG A 173 2.35 9.39 15.73
CA ARG A 173 3.16 10.51 15.24
C ARG A 173 2.53 11.27 14.06
N THR A 174 1.42 10.81 13.50
CA THR A 174 0.63 11.57 12.52
C THR A 174 -0.14 12.72 13.16
N ASP A 175 -0.34 12.70 14.49
CA ASP A 175 -1.21 13.64 15.24
C ASP A 175 -2.62 13.77 14.64
N ASN A 176 -3.18 12.65 14.16
CA ASN A 176 -4.51 12.59 13.55
C ASN A 176 -5.20 11.22 13.78
N GLU A 177 -6.30 11.19 14.53
CA GLU A 177 -7.17 10.01 14.78
C GLU A 177 -7.75 9.41 13.49
N MET A 178 -7.86 10.23 12.45
CA MET A 178 -8.37 9.86 11.13
C MET A 178 -7.25 9.50 10.14
N ALA A 179 -6.01 9.30 10.62
CA ALA A 179 -4.88 8.95 9.78
C ALA A 179 -4.94 7.52 9.22
N VAL A 180 -4.46 7.37 7.99
CA VAL A 180 -4.10 6.11 7.37
C VAL A 180 -2.63 6.19 6.95
N LEU A 181 -1.77 5.41 7.61
CA LEU A 181 -0.40 5.19 7.14
C LEU A 181 -0.44 4.32 5.88
N THR A 182 0.04 4.82 4.75
CA THR A 182 -0.02 4.09 3.47
C THR A 182 1.11 4.45 2.52
N SER A 183 1.62 3.43 1.83
CA SER A 183 2.65 3.57 0.79
C SER A 183 2.83 2.24 0.03
N TYR A 184 3.72 2.21 -0.95
CA TYR A 184 4.35 0.97 -1.42
C TYR A 184 5.58 0.67 -0.55
N PRO A 185 5.64 -0.43 0.22
CA PRO A 185 6.83 -0.80 0.97
C PRO A 185 8.05 -0.97 0.06
N MET A 186 9.22 -0.57 0.56
CA MET A 186 10.48 -0.75 -0.15
C MET A 186 10.81 -2.24 -0.32
N GLY A 187 11.67 -2.55 -1.30
CA GLY A 187 12.16 -3.91 -1.53
C GLY A 187 13.10 -4.40 -0.42
N TYR A 188 13.27 -5.71 -0.31
CA TYR A 188 14.14 -6.33 0.70
C TYR A 188 15.59 -5.84 0.65
N ASN A 189 16.04 -5.39 -0.53
CA ASN A 189 17.35 -4.77 -0.74
C ASN A 189 17.52 -3.37 -0.09
N TRP A 190 16.46 -2.80 0.48
CA TRP A 190 16.47 -1.54 1.23
C TRP A 190 16.44 -1.74 2.75
N MET A 191 16.33 -2.99 3.24
CA MET A 191 16.52 -3.26 4.66
C MET A 191 17.95 -2.91 5.08
N GLY A 192 18.09 -2.33 6.27
CA GLY A 192 19.38 -2.12 6.90
C GLY A 192 20.03 -3.45 7.34
N PRO A 193 21.33 -3.42 7.71
CA PRO A 193 22.04 -4.60 8.21
C PRO A 193 21.27 -5.33 9.31
N ASN A 194 21.31 -6.66 9.30
CA ASN A 194 20.58 -7.54 10.23
C ASN A 194 19.07 -7.26 10.27
N GLN A 195 18.44 -7.03 9.11
CA GLN A 195 17.00 -6.79 8.98
C GLN A 195 16.52 -5.58 9.80
N SER A 196 17.30 -4.51 9.81
CA SER A 196 16.95 -3.25 10.48
C SER A 196 16.23 -2.28 9.54
N ARG A 197 15.65 -1.22 10.10
CA ARG A 197 15.02 -0.13 9.31
C ARG A 197 16.08 0.64 8.53
N PRO A 198 15.77 1.14 7.31
CA PRO A 198 16.64 2.05 6.58
C PRO A 198 16.87 3.34 7.36
N THR A 199 18.10 3.87 7.31
CA THR A 199 18.48 5.07 8.08
C THR A 199 18.19 6.37 7.35
N HIS A 200 18.05 6.38 6.02
CA HIS A 200 17.98 7.61 5.22
C HIS A 200 16.76 7.73 4.31
N TYR A 201 15.98 6.67 4.11
CA TYR A 201 14.92 6.66 3.10
C TYR A 201 13.62 6.14 3.68
N SER A 202 12.52 6.78 3.29
CA SER A 202 11.19 6.17 3.34
C SER A 202 10.50 6.31 1.99
N SER A 203 9.41 5.56 1.81
CA SER A 203 8.69 5.46 0.54
C SER A 203 7.43 6.33 0.56
N HIS A 204 7.24 7.17 -0.45
CA HIS A 204 6.12 8.10 -0.57
C HIS A 204 5.42 8.02 -1.94
N LEU A 205 4.10 8.17 -1.95
CA LEU A 205 3.26 8.15 -3.16
C LEU A 205 2.77 9.57 -3.47
N CYS A 206 3.23 10.12 -4.60
CA CYS A 206 2.89 11.50 -5.00
C CYS A 206 2.85 11.75 -6.51
N ALA A 207 2.92 10.72 -7.36
CA ALA A 207 3.01 10.88 -8.81
C ALA A 207 2.14 9.88 -9.58
N TYR A 208 1.79 10.25 -10.81
CA TYR A 208 0.89 9.50 -11.70
C TYR A 208 1.58 9.12 -13.01
N MET A 209 1.13 8.03 -13.63
CA MET A 209 1.43 7.79 -15.04
C MET A 209 0.68 8.83 -15.90
N PRO A 210 1.29 9.36 -16.98
CA PRO A 210 0.63 10.33 -17.85
C PRO A 210 -0.65 9.75 -18.48
N ARG A 211 -1.73 10.54 -18.48
CA ARG A 211 -2.98 10.22 -19.18
C ARG A 211 -2.98 10.84 -20.57
N ALA A 212 -3.26 10.05 -21.60
CA ALA A 212 -3.33 10.52 -22.98
C ALA A 212 -4.65 11.25 -23.29
N ASN A 213 -5.71 11.02 -22.52
CA ASN A 213 -6.99 11.72 -22.66
C ASN A 213 -7.78 11.77 -21.34
N VAL A 214 -8.81 12.61 -21.28
CA VAL A 214 -9.58 12.88 -20.04
C VAL A 214 -10.41 11.68 -19.53
N GLN A 215 -10.72 10.70 -20.38
CA GLN A 215 -11.45 9.48 -20.01
C GLN A 215 -10.52 8.41 -19.43
N GLU A 216 -9.20 8.57 -19.54
CA GLU A 216 -8.27 7.67 -18.86
C GLU A 216 -8.32 7.89 -17.35
N ILE A 217 -8.13 6.80 -16.63
CA ILE A 217 -8.14 6.77 -15.18
C ILE A 217 -6.76 7.18 -14.64
N PRO A 218 -6.68 7.91 -13.52
CA PRO A 218 -5.40 8.15 -12.86
C PRO A 218 -4.82 6.84 -12.33
N ILE A 219 -3.55 6.59 -12.62
CA ILE A 219 -2.81 5.43 -12.13
C ILE A 219 -1.55 5.94 -11.45
N ILE A 220 -1.27 5.44 -10.25
CA ILE A 220 -0.08 5.82 -9.46
C ILE A 220 1.17 5.33 -10.20
N ALA A 221 2.20 6.20 -10.33
CA ALA A 221 3.40 5.90 -11.12
C ALA A 221 4.35 4.89 -10.46
N GLY A 222 4.24 4.71 -9.14
CA GLY A 222 5.29 4.14 -8.30
C GLY A 222 5.53 5.00 -7.07
N TRP A 223 6.39 4.49 -6.19
CA TRP A 223 6.87 5.26 -5.05
C TRP A 223 8.12 6.07 -5.36
N LYS A 224 8.34 7.09 -4.54
CA LYS A 224 9.52 7.97 -4.55
C LYS A 224 10.16 7.96 -3.17
N ALA A 225 11.49 7.99 -3.14
CA ALA A 225 12.24 8.09 -1.89
C ALA A 225 12.13 9.50 -1.29
N VAL A 226 11.81 9.58 0.00
CA VAL A 226 11.99 10.79 0.82
C VAL A 226 13.30 10.66 1.59
N ASP A 227 14.21 11.60 1.36
CA ASP A 227 15.49 11.71 2.07
C ASP A 227 15.23 12.12 3.54
N ASP A 228 15.91 11.41 4.45
CA ASP A 228 15.95 11.61 5.90
C ASP A 228 14.57 11.80 6.55
N SER A 229 13.56 11.07 6.07
CA SER A 229 12.17 11.19 6.50
C SER A 229 11.98 10.91 8.00
N GLU A 230 11.83 11.95 8.83
CA GLU A 230 11.70 11.81 10.28
C GLU A 230 10.28 11.57 10.75
N MET A 231 9.28 12.26 10.19
CA MET A 231 7.87 12.18 10.60
C MET A 231 7.02 11.59 9.46
N PRO A 232 5.86 10.97 9.76
CA PRO A 232 4.91 10.55 8.74
C PRO A 232 4.58 11.72 7.81
N GLN A 233 4.66 11.51 6.49
CA GLN A 233 4.50 12.56 5.49
C GLN A 233 3.11 12.50 4.86
N MET A 234 2.31 13.55 4.99
CA MET A 234 0.99 13.65 4.36
C MET A 234 1.08 13.41 2.85
N ALA A 235 0.20 12.56 2.34
CA ALA A 235 0.11 12.14 0.96
C ALA A 235 -1.31 12.35 0.41
N ALA A 236 -1.43 12.49 -0.91
CA ALA A 236 -2.73 12.45 -1.60
C ALA A 236 -3.15 11.02 -2.00
N LEU A 237 -2.24 10.05 -1.86
CA LEU A 237 -2.33 8.74 -2.48
C LEU A 237 -2.20 7.58 -1.49
N TRP A 238 -3.03 6.57 -1.72
CA TRP A 238 -3.05 5.29 -1.04
C TRP A 238 -2.35 4.23 -1.89
N GLY A 239 -1.67 3.28 -1.25
CA GLY A 239 -1.07 2.12 -1.90
C GLY A 239 -1.55 0.81 -1.28
N GLY A 240 -1.87 -0.16 -2.13
CA GLY A 240 -2.45 -1.45 -1.72
C GLY A 240 -1.49 -2.37 -0.97
N CYS A 241 -0.19 -2.13 -1.12
CA CYS A 241 0.86 -2.92 -0.52
C CYS A 241 1.05 -2.64 0.99
N LEU A 242 0.61 -1.48 1.51
CA LEU A 242 0.55 -1.14 2.93
C LEU A 242 -0.50 -0.08 3.22
N SER A 243 -1.42 -0.40 4.13
CA SER A 243 -2.44 0.52 4.65
C SER A 243 -2.75 0.21 6.11
N PHE A 244 -2.20 0.99 7.05
CA PHE A 244 -2.37 0.84 8.49
C PHE A 244 -3.18 2.00 9.09
N SER A 245 -4.26 1.69 9.81
CA SER A 245 -5.16 2.70 10.41
C SER A 245 -6.02 2.08 11.50
N LYS A 246 -6.85 2.89 12.17
CA LYS A 246 -7.98 2.35 12.97
C LYS A 246 -8.92 1.54 12.07
N CYS A 247 -9.38 0.38 12.53
CA CYS A 247 -10.28 -0.47 11.74
C CYS A 247 -11.62 0.20 11.36
N HIS A 248 -12.02 1.31 12.00
CA HIS A 248 -13.17 2.08 11.53
C HIS A 248 -12.95 2.69 10.13
N ALA A 249 -11.71 2.85 9.65
CA ALA A 249 -11.40 3.19 8.26
C ALA A 249 -11.93 2.13 7.29
N GLU A 250 -11.50 0.89 7.46
CA GLU A 250 -11.91 -0.25 6.64
C GLU A 250 -13.41 -0.55 6.76
N ARG A 251 -14.01 -0.35 7.95
CA ARG A 251 -15.47 -0.53 8.16
C ARG A 251 -16.32 0.58 7.53
N ARG A 252 -15.88 1.86 7.55
CA ARG A 252 -16.64 3.03 7.02
C ARG A 252 -16.37 3.29 5.53
N ALA A 253 -15.17 2.99 5.07
CA ALA A 253 -14.77 3.00 3.66
C ALA A 253 -14.53 1.55 3.25
N GLN A 254 -15.58 0.84 2.83
CA GLN A 254 -15.39 -0.49 2.24
C GLN A 254 -14.92 -0.38 0.78
N ASN A 255 -14.09 -1.34 0.36
CA ASN A 255 -13.80 -1.55 -1.05
C ASN A 255 -15.08 -1.94 -1.79
N ASP A 256 -15.20 -1.53 -3.05
CA ASP A 256 -16.44 -1.76 -3.82
C ASP A 256 -16.45 -3.14 -4.47
N LYS A 257 -17.32 -4.03 -3.97
CA LYS A 257 -17.49 -5.39 -4.49
C LYS A 257 -17.94 -5.47 -5.95
N HIS A 258 -18.39 -4.37 -6.56
CA HIS A 258 -18.82 -4.30 -7.95
C HIS A 258 -17.68 -3.91 -8.92
N MET A 259 -16.50 -3.55 -8.41
CA MET A 259 -15.31 -3.19 -9.21
C MET A 259 -14.57 -4.44 -9.72
N ASN A 260 -15.30 -5.33 -10.40
CA ASN A 260 -14.74 -6.53 -11.01
C ASN A 260 -13.72 -6.15 -12.09
N TRP A 261 -12.62 -6.90 -12.16
CA TRP A 261 -11.51 -6.74 -13.14
C TRP A 261 -10.70 -5.44 -13.02
N VAL A 262 -11.11 -4.50 -12.16
CA VAL A 262 -10.33 -3.30 -11.84
C VAL A 262 -9.08 -3.70 -11.06
N PHE A 263 -7.92 -3.47 -11.69
CA PHE A 263 -6.59 -3.58 -11.09
C PHE A 263 -5.90 -2.21 -11.13
N TRP A 264 -5.83 -1.60 -12.31
CA TRP A 264 -5.32 -0.25 -12.44
C TRP A 264 -6.37 0.77 -11.96
N GLY A 265 -5.92 1.78 -11.21
CA GLY A 265 -6.79 2.83 -10.67
C GLY A 265 -7.57 2.47 -9.40
N GLU A 266 -7.56 1.21 -8.93
CA GLU A 266 -8.21 0.82 -7.66
C GLU A 266 -7.66 1.64 -6.48
N GLU A 267 -6.36 1.90 -6.49
CA GLU A 267 -5.66 2.61 -5.42
C GLU A 267 -5.97 4.12 -5.39
N TYR A 268 -6.13 4.73 -6.57
CA TYR A 268 -6.56 6.13 -6.67
C TYR A 268 -8.04 6.28 -6.27
N LEU A 269 -8.88 5.32 -6.67
CA LEU A 269 -10.26 5.20 -6.19
C LEU A 269 -10.30 5.03 -4.66
N ARG A 270 -9.44 4.19 -4.08
CA ARG A 270 -9.33 3.95 -2.64
C ARG A 270 -8.91 5.21 -1.89
N SER A 271 -7.99 5.99 -2.46
CA SER A 271 -7.57 7.30 -1.97
C SER A 271 -8.78 8.25 -1.83
N MET A 272 -9.60 8.36 -2.88
CA MET A 272 -10.85 9.15 -2.89
C MET A 272 -11.84 8.65 -1.82
N GLN A 273 -12.08 7.34 -1.75
CA GLN A 273 -13.06 6.74 -0.83
C GLN A 273 -12.77 7.05 0.63
N LEU A 274 -11.49 6.99 1.03
CA LEU A 274 -11.02 7.33 2.37
C LEU A 274 -11.12 8.85 2.60
N TRP A 275 -10.57 9.65 1.69
CA TRP A 275 -10.45 11.09 1.89
C TRP A 275 -11.79 11.83 1.98
N THR A 276 -12.77 11.44 1.15
CA THR A 276 -14.16 11.96 1.18
C THR A 276 -14.95 11.55 2.44
N ARG A 277 -14.45 10.54 3.19
CA ARG A 277 -15.00 10.10 4.49
C ARG A 277 -14.27 10.68 5.70
N GLY A 278 -13.35 11.63 5.46
CA GLY A 278 -12.64 12.41 6.48
C GLY A 278 -11.33 11.78 6.95
N TYR A 279 -10.86 10.72 6.29
CA TYR A 279 -9.53 10.16 6.55
C TYR A 279 -8.45 10.97 5.83
N ASP A 280 -7.24 10.94 6.36
CA ASP A 280 -6.08 11.62 5.80
C ASP A 280 -4.94 10.62 5.62
N LEU A 281 -4.26 10.66 4.49
CA LEU A 281 -3.26 9.67 4.12
C LEU A 281 -1.86 10.17 4.45
N TYR A 282 -1.00 9.30 4.98
CA TYR A 282 0.38 9.63 5.35
C TYR A 282 1.30 8.49 4.95
N SER A 283 2.41 8.78 4.27
CA SER A 283 3.46 7.79 4.09
C SER A 283 4.28 7.63 5.37
N PRO A 284 4.63 6.40 5.79
CA PRO A 284 5.52 6.19 6.94
C PRO A 284 6.87 6.91 6.77
N SER A 285 7.41 7.40 7.88
CA SER A 285 8.79 7.86 8.00
C SER A 285 9.78 6.67 7.94
N ARG A 286 11.08 6.97 8.01
CA ARG A 286 12.11 5.93 8.13
C ARG A 286 11.94 5.08 9.39
N HIS A 287 11.37 5.65 10.46
CA HIS A 287 11.08 4.95 11.71
C HIS A 287 9.88 4.00 11.59
N GLY A 288 8.89 4.33 10.76
CA GLY A 288 7.74 3.47 10.45
C GLY A 288 7.97 2.42 9.37
N SER A 289 9.16 2.38 8.76
CA SER A 289 9.49 1.48 7.65
C SER A 289 9.80 0.05 8.14
N VAL A 290 8.78 -0.65 8.67
CA VAL A 290 8.88 -2.00 9.28
C VAL A 290 8.21 -3.13 8.49
N VAL A 291 7.60 -2.81 7.35
CA VAL A 291 7.12 -3.79 6.37
C VAL A 291 7.90 -3.55 5.08
N PHE A 292 8.28 -4.64 4.40
CA PHE A 292 8.96 -4.63 3.11
C PHE A 292 8.25 -5.57 2.15
N HIS A 293 8.40 -5.34 0.85
CA HIS A 293 7.65 -6.06 -0.18
C HIS A 293 8.59 -6.78 -1.16
N ASN A 294 8.22 -7.98 -1.59
CA ASN A 294 8.97 -8.71 -2.59
C ASN A 294 8.65 -8.22 -4.01
N TRP A 295 9.49 -7.32 -4.54
CA TRP A 295 9.37 -6.77 -5.90
C TRP A 295 10.00 -7.64 -7.01
N SER A 296 10.28 -8.92 -6.77
CA SER A 296 10.77 -9.83 -7.83
C SER A 296 9.79 -9.92 -9.00
N ASP A 297 10.30 -10.10 -10.21
CA ASP A 297 9.49 -10.21 -11.45
C ASP A 297 9.00 -11.65 -11.72
N ASP A 298 9.38 -12.59 -10.85
CA ASP A 298 9.23 -14.05 -10.95
C ASP A 298 9.60 -14.61 -12.34
N LYS A 299 10.43 -13.89 -13.12
CA LYS A 299 10.91 -14.23 -14.47
C LYS A 299 9.84 -14.78 -15.42
N GLY A 300 8.63 -14.23 -15.34
CA GLY A 300 7.49 -14.63 -16.17
C GLY A 300 6.66 -15.81 -15.65
N THR A 301 6.95 -16.34 -14.46
CA THR A 301 6.13 -17.39 -13.81
C THR A 301 4.95 -16.86 -13.00
N LYS A 302 4.75 -15.53 -12.95
CA LYS A 302 3.63 -14.87 -12.25
C LYS A 302 2.27 -15.34 -12.77
N LYS A 303 1.57 -16.11 -11.93
CA LYS A 303 0.16 -16.49 -12.10
C LYS A 303 -0.71 -15.24 -11.88
N ARG A 304 -1.44 -14.77 -12.90
CA ARG A 304 -2.32 -13.59 -12.81
C ARG A 304 -3.79 -14.01 -12.79
N PHE A 305 -4.66 -13.16 -12.21
CA PHE A 305 -6.08 -13.49 -12.10
C PHE A 305 -6.81 -13.49 -13.45
N TRP A 306 -6.33 -12.71 -14.43
CA TRP A 306 -6.87 -12.68 -15.78
C TRP A 306 -6.41 -13.85 -16.68
N ASP A 307 -5.36 -14.61 -16.30
CA ASP A 307 -4.83 -15.71 -17.13
C ASP A 307 -5.84 -16.87 -17.29
N ASN A 308 -6.78 -17.02 -16.34
CA ASN A 308 -7.75 -18.11 -16.29
C ASN A 308 -9.20 -17.69 -16.59
N VAL A 309 -9.45 -16.42 -16.96
CA VAL A 309 -10.80 -15.84 -17.17
C VAL A 309 -11.69 -16.72 -18.04
N THR A 310 -11.17 -17.16 -19.19
CA THR A 310 -11.95 -17.91 -20.19
C THR A 310 -12.23 -19.36 -19.80
N GLN A 311 -11.78 -19.81 -18.62
CA GLN A 311 -12.13 -21.14 -18.07
C GLN A 311 -13.51 -21.15 -17.39
N VAL A 312 -14.02 -19.99 -16.95
CA VAL A 312 -15.26 -19.88 -16.15
C VAL A 312 -16.31 -18.95 -16.74
N MET A 313 -15.95 -18.10 -17.71
CA MET A 313 -16.87 -17.19 -18.42
C MET A 313 -16.41 -16.97 -19.85
N THR A 314 -17.29 -16.47 -20.72
CA THR A 314 -16.93 -16.08 -22.09
C THR A 314 -16.15 -14.75 -22.10
N LYS A 315 -15.43 -14.48 -23.19
CA LYS A 315 -14.73 -13.20 -23.36
C LYS A 315 -15.71 -12.02 -23.36
N ASP A 316 -16.85 -12.15 -24.03
CA ASP A 316 -17.85 -11.08 -24.13
C ASP A 316 -18.47 -10.73 -22.76
N GLU A 317 -18.65 -11.73 -21.88
CA GLU A 317 -19.07 -11.50 -20.50
C GLU A 317 -17.99 -10.79 -19.67
N HIS A 318 -16.72 -11.19 -19.82
CA HIS A 318 -15.59 -10.55 -19.14
C HIS A 318 -15.45 -9.08 -19.54
N ASP A 319 -15.34 -8.82 -20.85
CA ASP A 319 -15.11 -7.48 -21.40
C ASP A 319 -16.26 -6.54 -21.03
N LYS A 320 -17.49 -7.06 -20.93
CA LYS A 320 -18.67 -6.31 -20.45
C LYS A 320 -18.59 -5.99 -18.96
N GLU A 321 -18.22 -6.95 -18.10
CA GLU A 321 -18.05 -6.68 -16.67
C GLU A 321 -16.93 -5.66 -16.41
N GLU A 322 -15.79 -5.81 -17.10
CA GLU A 322 -14.66 -4.88 -17.02
C GLU A 322 -15.05 -3.47 -17.49
N GLN A 323 -15.74 -3.35 -18.63
CA GLN A 323 -16.23 -2.06 -19.13
C GLN A 323 -17.17 -1.37 -18.13
N LEU A 324 -18.12 -2.10 -17.55
CA LEU A 324 -19.06 -1.56 -16.56
C LEU A 324 -18.32 -1.08 -15.30
N ALA A 325 -17.32 -1.83 -14.84
CA ALA A 325 -16.54 -1.49 -13.65
C ALA A 325 -15.65 -0.25 -13.87
N TYR A 326 -14.95 -0.14 -15.00
CA TYR A 326 -14.17 1.08 -15.30
C TYR A 326 -15.06 2.29 -15.57
N ASN A 327 -16.24 2.13 -16.18
CA ASN A 327 -17.22 3.23 -16.29
C ASN A 327 -17.78 3.65 -14.93
N ARG A 328 -17.98 2.71 -14.01
CA ARG A 328 -18.36 3.00 -12.62
C ARG A 328 -17.25 3.77 -11.90
N LEU A 329 -15.99 3.40 -12.09
CA LEU A 329 -14.83 4.12 -11.56
C LEU A 329 -14.78 5.57 -12.11
N ARG A 330 -14.95 5.76 -13.43
CA ARG A 330 -15.01 7.11 -14.03
C ARG A 330 -16.15 7.94 -13.45
N MET A 331 -17.35 7.35 -13.33
CA MET A 331 -18.53 8.01 -12.76
C MET A 331 -18.28 8.54 -11.34
N VAL A 332 -17.68 7.74 -10.44
CA VAL A 332 -17.44 8.17 -9.05
C VAL A 332 -16.29 9.16 -8.89
N LEU A 333 -15.36 9.19 -9.84
CA LEU A 333 -14.30 10.22 -9.92
C LEU A 333 -14.74 11.47 -10.70
N THR A 334 -16.00 11.56 -11.15
CA THR A 334 -16.52 12.63 -12.03
C THR A 334 -15.76 12.79 -13.35
N LEU A 335 -15.11 11.72 -13.83
CA LEU A 335 -14.40 11.70 -15.11
C LEU A 335 -15.36 11.45 -16.28
N PRO A 336 -15.14 12.05 -17.47
CA PRO A 336 -15.94 11.76 -18.66
C PRO A 336 -15.86 10.28 -19.07
N PHE A 337 -16.99 9.71 -19.47
CA PHE A 337 -17.09 8.36 -20.01
C PHE A 337 -18.29 8.24 -20.96
N GLU A 338 -18.29 7.19 -21.79
CA GLU A 338 -19.41 6.85 -22.68
C GLU A 338 -19.86 5.40 -22.45
N GLY A 339 -21.12 5.12 -22.79
CA GLY A 339 -21.72 3.80 -22.66
C GLY A 339 -22.37 3.52 -21.29
N PRO A 340 -22.72 2.25 -21.02
CA PRO A 340 -23.45 1.88 -19.81
C PRO A 340 -22.54 1.92 -18.56
N VAL A 341 -23.18 2.07 -17.39
CA VAL A 341 -22.55 1.99 -16.08
C VAL A 341 -23.49 1.27 -15.11
N ASP A 342 -22.94 0.47 -14.20
CA ASP A 342 -23.69 -0.09 -13.08
C ASP A 342 -23.55 0.83 -11.85
N ALA A 343 -24.68 1.36 -11.38
CA ALA A 343 -24.78 2.21 -10.19
C ALA A 343 -25.31 1.49 -8.94
N THR A 344 -25.37 0.14 -8.95
CA THR A 344 -25.81 -0.67 -7.81
C THR A 344 -25.00 -0.36 -6.55
N GLU A 345 -25.67 -0.05 -5.44
CA GLU A 345 -25.04 0.29 -4.14
C GLU A 345 -23.99 1.42 -4.20
N ILE A 346 -24.09 2.34 -5.18
CA ILE A 346 -23.07 3.39 -5.39
C ILE A 346 -22.88 4.28 -4.15
N ASP A 347 -23.97 4.65 -3.47
CA ASP A 347 -23.95 5.46 -2.25
C ASP A 347 -23.28 4.74 -1.07
N THR A 348 -23.39 3.41 -1.00
CA THR A 348 -22.75 2.59 0.05
C THR A 348 -21.23 2.69 -0.07
N TYR A 349 -20.71 2.49 -1.28
CA TYR A 349 -19.26 2.42 -1.52
C TYR A 349 -18.61 3.78 -1.80
N HIS A 350 -19.34 4.77 -2.32
CA HIS A 350 -18.77 6.06 -2.76
C HIS A 350 -19.49 7.30 -2.22
N GLY A 351 -20.55 7.15 -1.41
CA GLY A 351 -21.30 8.26 -0.79
C GLY A 351 -20.58 8.95 0.38
N GLY A 352 -19.28 9.23 0.26
CA GLY A 352 -18.52 10.04 1.21
C GLY A 352 -19.01 11.50 1.21
N LYS A 353 -19.17 12.10 2.41
CA LYS A 353 -19.80 13.43 2.58
C LYS A 353 -19.01 14.39 3.47
N VAL A 354 -17.87 13.97 4.03
CA VAL A 354 -17.06 14.82 4.92
C VAL A 354 -16.29 15.87 4.13
N ARG A 355 -15.87 15.50 2.91
CA ARG A 355 -15.27 16.34 1.87
C ARG A 355 -15.76 15.83 0.51
N THR A 356 -15.84 16.68 -0.50
CA THR A 356 -16.39 16.31 -1.83
C THR A 356 -15.36 15.67 -2.75
N VAL A 357 -15.81 15.03 -3.84
CA VAL A 357 -14.92 14.45 -4.86
C VAL A 357 -14.13 15.54 -5.57
N GLU A 358 -14.73 16.70 -5.85
CA GLU A 358 -14.06 17.85 -6.48
C GLU A 358 -12.94 18.40 -5.58
N GLN A 359 -13.16 18.43 -4.27
CA GLN A 359 -12.12 18.79 -3.31
C GLN A 359 -10.99 17.75 -3.28
N PHE A 360 -11.31 16.46 -3.42
CA PHE A 360 -10.30 15.40 -3.52
C PHE A 360 -9.48 15.56 -4.81
N LEU A 361 -10.12 15.73 -5.97
CA LEU A 361 -9.45 15.95 -7.25
C LEU A 361 -8.49 17.15 -7.20
N ALA A 362 -8.90 18.24 -6.54
CA ALA A 362 -8.05 19.42 -6.36
C ALA A 362 -6.86 19.14 -5.40
N PHE A 363 -7.09 18.37 -4.32
CA PHE A 363 -6.04 17.98 -3.36
C PHE A 363 -5.03 16.99 -3.97
N SER A 364 -5.51 16.10 -4.84
CA SER A 364 -4.71 15.08 -5.52
C SER A 364 -4.09 15.55 -6.84
N GLY A 365 -4.46 16.74 -7.32
CA GLY A 365 -3.93 17.33 -8.56
C GLY A 365 -4.47 16.71 -9.84
N ILE A 366 -5.64 16.08 -9.84
CA ILE A 366 -6.22 15.49 -11.05
C ILE A 366 -7.30 16.37 -11.66
N SER A 367 -7.19 16.61 -12.96
CA SER A 367 -8.14 17.38 -13.76
C SER A 367 -9.17 16.46 -14.42
N ASN A 368 -10.45 16.67 -14.12
CA ASN A 368 -11.56 15.94 -14.76
C ASN A 368 -11.99 16.51 -16.13
N VAL A 369 -11.30 17.55 -16.64
CA VAL A 369 -11.60 18.19 -17.93
C VAL A 369 -10.44 18.22 -18.92
N ASP A 370 -9.20 18.17 -18.43
CA ASP A 370 -7.99 18.40 -19.24
C ASP A 370 -6.78 17.73 -18.56
N PRO A 371 -6.33 16.54 -19.01
CA PRO A 371 -5.25 15.79 -18.37
C PRO A 371 -3.88 16.48 -18.47
N THR A 372 -3.73 17.52 -19.31
CA THR A 372 -2.48 18.30 -19.35
C THR A 372 -2.27 19.17 -18.12
N ARG A 373 -3.28 19.24 -17.24
CA ARG A 373 -3.27 19.93 -15.94
C ARG A 373 -3.16 18.97 -14.75
N ASP A 374 -2.89 17.68 -15.00
CA ASP A 374 -2.64 16.74 -13.91
C ASP A 374 -1.27 17.08 -13.27
N GLU A 375 -1.25 17.25 -11.95
CA GLU A 375 -0.08 17.64 -11.16
C GLU A 375 0.32 16.53 -10.18
N ALA A 376 1.62 16.20 -10.17
CA ALA A 376 2.19 15.38 -9.10
C ALA A 376 2.26 16.19 -7.79
N ARG A 377 1.87 15.56 -6.68
CA ARG A 377 1.65 16.18 -5.36
C ARG A 377 2.78 15.88 -4.36
N CYS A 378 4.02 16.09 -4.79
CA CYS A 378 5.22 15.77 -3.98
C CYS A 378 5.73 16.98 -3.18
N GLU A 379 5.04 18.12 -3.20
CA GLU A 379 5.28 19.25 -2.31
C GLU A 379 4.73 18.99 -0.90
N GLN A 380 4.99 19.91 0.04
CA GLN A 380 4.40 19.81 1.37
C GLN A 380 2.87 20.01 1.30
N LEU A 381 2.13 18.93 1.51
CA LEU A 381 0.68 18.95 1.63
C LEU A 381 0.23 19.42 3.02
N HIS A 382 -0.96 20.01 3.07
CA HIS A 382 -1.57 20.52 4.30
C HIS A 382 -2.98 19.95 4.46
N TRP A 383 -3.36 19.70 5.71
CA TRP A 383 -4.66 19.18 6.09
C TRP A 383 -5.78 20.06 5.54
N VAL A 384 -6.78 19.42 4.94
CA VAL A 384 -7.97 20.11 4.42
C VAL A 384 -9.09 19.97 5.46
N PRO A 385 -9.57 21.08 6.07
CA PRO A 385 -10.63 21.01 7.06
C PRO A 385 -11.89 20.34 6.50
N TYR A 386 -12.63 19.65 7.36
CA TYR A 386 -13.86 18.97 6.97
C TYR A 386 -14.92 19.97 6.48
N ALA A 387 -15.54 19.68 5.34
CA ALA A 387 -16.65 20.47 4.82
C ALA A 387 -17.95 20.20 5.61
N VAL A 388 -18.10 18.98 6.13
CA VAL A 388 -19.18 18.55 7.03
C VAL A 388 -18.55 17.91 8.29
N PRO A 389 -18.03 18.72 9.22
CA PRO A 389 -17.33 18.24 10.41
C PRO A 389 -18.22 17.37 11.33
N GLU A 390 -19.53 17.60 11.34
CA GLU A 390 -20.50 16.97 12.24
C GLU A 390 -20.49 15.43 12.11
N ILE A 391 -20.12 14.91 10.93
CA ILE A 391 -19.95 13.47 10.68
C ILE A 391 -18.78 12.88 11.49
N ILE A 392 -17.69 13.64 11.64
CA ILE A 392 -16.51 13.23 12.42
C ILE A 392 -16.70 13.53 13.90
N GLU A 393 -17.36 14.62 14.25
CA GLU A 393 -17.72 14.94 15.64
C GLU A 393 -18.66 13.89 16.25
N SER A 394 -19.60 13.36 15.45
CA SER A 394 -20.46 12.23 15.81
C SER A 394 -19.70 10.89 15.94
N LEU A 395 -18.65 10.68 15.13
CA LEU A 395 -17.77 9.51 15.25
C LEU A 395 -16.88 9.59 16.51
N LEU A 396 -16.41 10.79 16.84
CA LEU A 396 -15.41 11.04 17.87
C LEU A 396 -15.93 11.96 19.00
N PRO A 397 -16.91 11.50 19.80
CA PRO A 397 -17.45 12.26 20.92
C PRO A 397 -16.37 12.94 21.77
N GLY A 398 -16.66 14.18 22.19
CA GLY A 398 -15.75 15.03 22.94
C GLY A 398 -14.76 15.84 22.09
N TRP A 399 -14.73 15.66 20.77
CA TRP A 399 -13.99 16.54 19.85
C TRP A 399 -14.96 17.33 18.96
N THR A 400 -14.59 18.59 18.70
CA THR A 400 -15.27 19.48 17.75
C THR A 400 -14.22 20.20 16.90
N MET A 401 -14.41 20.28 15.59
CA MET A 401 -13.46 20.93 14.68
C MET A 401 -13.36 22.43 14.96
N ARG A 402 -14.49 23.06 15.30
CA ARG A 402 -14.57 24.45 15.75
C ARG A 402 -15.29 24.49 17.09
N ALA A 403 -14.58 24.85 18.16
CA ALA A 403 -15.22 25.07 19.45
C ALA A 403 -16.28 26.18 19.33
N SER A 404 -17.50 25.91 19.79
CA SER A 404 -18.51 26.97 19.90
C SER A 404 -18.04 28.06 20.88
N PRO A 405 -18.38 29.34 20.66
CA PRO A 405 -17.98 30.43 21.55
C PRO A 405 -18.36 30.20 23.02
N ALA A 406 -19.49 29.52 23.28
CA ALA A 406 -19.97 29.16 24.62
C ALA A 406 -19.02 28.24 25.40
N THR A 407 -18.13 27.49 24.74
CA THR A 407 -17.19 26.58 25.43
C THR A 407 -15.97 27.31 25.98
N ILE A 408 -15.71 28.55 25.53
CA ILE A 408 -14.54 29.35 25.96
C ILE A 408 -14.75 29.98 27.34
N GLU A 409 -16.00 30.26 27.73
CA GLU A 409 -16.34 30.86 29.03
C GLU A 409 -16.25 29.86 30.21
N GLY A 410 -16.13 28.55 29.94
CA GLY A 410 -16.12 27.51 30.97
C GLY A 410 -14.77 27.22 31.64
N THR A 411 -13.66 27.72 31.11
CA THR A 411 -12.31 27.17 31.41
C THR A 411 -11.31 28.22 31.95
N THR A 412 -11.78 29.31 32.55
CA THR A 412 -10.93 30.41 33.06
C THR A 412 -10.95 30.62 34.58
N THR A 413 -10.84 29.54 35.36
CA THR A 413 -10.32 29.63 36.75
C THR A 413 -9.55 28.38 37.17
N THR A 414 -8.26 28.32 36.82
CA THR A 414 -7.25 27.65 37.65
C THR A 414 -6.01 28.54 37.70
N THR A 415 -5.83 29.25 38.80
CA THR A 415 -4.65 30.09 39.06
C THR A 415 -3.39 29.23 39.15
N MET A 416 -2.41 29.48 38.29
CA MET A 416 -1.06 28.92 38.46
C MET A 416 -0.37 29.55 39.68
N PRO A 417 0.31 28.77 40.55
CA PRO A 417 1.22 29.33 41.54
C PRO A 417 2.52 29.84 40.86
N PRO A 418 3.20 30.85 41.43
CA PRO A 418 4.36 31.47 40.80
C PRO A 418 5.62 30.58 40.88
N LEU A 419 6.51 30.73 39.89
CA LEU A 419 7.84 30.11 39.92
C LEU A 419 8.64 30.60 41.14
N ALA A 420 9.18 29.66 41.92
CA ALA A 420 10.20 29.92 42.92
C ALA A 420 11.42 29.01 42.67
N THR A 421 12.58 29.62 42.49
CA THR A 421 13.88 28.97 42.33
C THR A 421 14.40 28.44 43.66
N VAL A 422 14.77 27.15 43.73
CA VAL A 422 15.72 26.64 44.73
C VAL A 422 16.65 25.62 44.08
N ALA A 423 17.95 25.86 44.17
CA ALA A 423 18.99 24.87 43.91
C ALA A 423 19.45 24.21 45.23
N ALA A 424 20.12 23.07 45.10
CA ALA A 424 20.70 22.22 46.15
C ALA A 424 19.72 21.30 46.91
N LEU A 425 19.91 19.99 46.75
CA LEU A 425 20.77 19.20 47.64
C LEU A 425 21.22 17.91 46.96
N ALA A 426 22.35 17.35 47.38
CA ALA A 426 23.02 16.21 46.73
C ALA A 426 23.16 15.00 47.67
N GLN A 427 23.51 13.85 47.07
CA GLN A 427 24.04 12.62 47.68
C GLN A 427 23.13 11.75 48.56
N VAL A 428 22.83 10.53 48.06
CA VAL A 428 23.01 9.26 48.78
C VAL A 428 23.51 8.17 47.80
N GLU A 429 24.38 7.29 48.30
CA GLU A 429 24.98 6.10 47.65
C GLU A 429 24.79 4.87 48.58
N THR A 430 24.96 3.60 48.19
CA THR A 430 25.56 2.97 46.97
C THR A 430 24.80 1.65 46.64
N GLN A 431 25.34 0.81 45.73
CA GLN A 431 25.04 -0.63 45.50
C GLN A 431 23.80 -1.01 44.64
N PRO A 432 23.99 -1.74 43.51
CA PRO A 432 22.90 -2.37 42.76
C PRO A 432 22.54 -3.77 43.33
N PRO A 433 21.26 -4.19 43.37
CA PRO A 433 20.86 -5.51 43.86
C PRO A 433 21.14 -6.66 42.87
N SER A 434 21.09 -7.88 43.37
CA SER A 434 21.53 -9.14 42.72
C SER A 434 20.68 -9.67 41.56
N TRP A 435 19.87 -8.84 40.89
CA TRP A 435 19.05 -9.23 39.73
C TRP A 435 19.81 -9.17 38.39
N HIS A 436 20.91 -8.40 38.34
CA HIS A 436 21.70 -8.22 37.11
C HIS A 436 22.18 -9.54 36.48
N ALA A 437 22.65 -10.49 37.29
CA ALA A 437 23.20 -11.75 36.77
C ALA A 437 22.14 -12.67 36.12
N SER A 438 20.91 -12.72 36.64
CA SER A 438 19.85 -13.51 35.99
C SER A 438 19.31 -12.81 34.75
N PHE A 439 19.28 -11.47 34.75
CA PHE A 439 18.86 -10.68 33.58
C PHE A 439 19.88 -10.76 32.43
N GLN A 440 21.18 -10.70 32.73
CA GLN A 440 22.24 -10.94 31.74
C GLN A 440 22.11 -12.36 31.14
N SER A 441 21.93 -13.40 31.97
CA SER A 441 21.76 -14.77 31.49
C SER A 441 20.51 -14.98 30.61
N GLN A 442 19.44 -14.21 30.85
CA GLN A 442 18.24 -14.24 30.02
C GLN A 442 18.44 -13.47 28.71
N LEU A 443 19.12 -12.32 28.74
CA LEU A 443 19.54 -11.59 27.54
C LEU A 443 20.47 -12.45 26.65
N ASP A 444 21.46 -13.11 27.24
CA ASP A 444 22.41 -13.96 26.49
C ASP A 444 21.70 -15.17 25.86
N GLN A 445 20.69 -15.75 26.52
CA GLN A 445 19.83 -16.79 25.92
C GLN A 445 18.95 -16.25 24.79
N VAL A 446 18.36 -15.06 24.94
CA VAL A 446 17.54 -14.43 23.89
C VAL A 446 18.39 -14.05 22.68
N VAL A 447 19.59 -13.50 22.88
CA VAL A 447 20.56 -13.19 21.82
C VAL A 447 21.03 -14.47 21.12
N PHE A 448 21.29 -15.54 21.86
CA PHE A 448 21.66 -16.84 21.28
C PHE A 448 20.53 -17.41 20.40
N VAL A 449 19.28 -17.44 20.88
CA VAL A 449 18.13 -17.90 20.10
C VAL A 449 17.88 -17.01 18.88
N SER A 450 18.01 -15.69 19.01
CA SER A 450 17.91 -14.75 17.90
C SER A 450 18.96 -15.03 16.82
N SER A 451 20.21 -15.33 17.21
CA SER A 451 21.29 -15.65 16.26
C SER A 451 21.05 -16.96 15.49
N GLN A 452 20.51 -18.00 16.14
CA GLN A 452 20.17 -19.26 15.48
C GLN A 452 18.96 -19.11 14.55
N LEU A 453 17.99 -18.26 14.92
CA LEU A 453 16.85 -17.92 14.07
C LEU A 453 17.32 -17.16 12.82
N ASP A 454 18.24 -16.21 12.97
CA ASP A 454 18.82 -15.45 11.85
C ASP A 454 19.66 -16.33 10.91
N GLU A 455 20.48 -17.25 11.41
CA GLU A 455 21.20 -18.20 10.54
C GLU A 455 20.23 -19.11 9.76
N THR A 456 19.14 -19.54 10.40
CA THR A 456 18.10 -20.37 9.78
C THR A 456 17.33 -19.57 8.72
N LEU A 457 16.97 -18.32 9.00
CA LEU A 457 16.34 -17.39 8.07
C LEU A 457 17.25 -17.06 6.89
N GLN A 458 18.54 -16.80 7.11
CA GLN A 458 19.52 -16.61 6.03
C GLN A 458 19.75 -17.88 5.22
N ALA A 459 19.65 -19.06 5.82
CA ALA A 459 19.67 -20.34 5.10
C ALA A 459 18.38 -20.59 4.31
N MET A 460 17.23 -20.10 4.79
CA MET A 460 15.95 -20.14 4.06
C MET A 460 15.89 -19.11 2.93
N GLN A 461 16.38 -17.89 3.11
CA GLN A 461 16.54 -16.91 2.03
C GLN A 461 17.45 -17.50 0.94
N ARG A 462 18.61 -18.04 1.32
CA ARG A 462 19.48 -18.79 0.37
C ARG A 462 18.79 -20.00 -0.28
N LYS A 463 17.79 -20.63 0.35
CA LYS A 463 16.98 -21.69 -0.28
C LYS A 463 15.94 -21.14 -1.26
N ILE A 464 15.36 -19.97 -1.00
CA ILE A 464 14.47 -19.24 -1.93
C ILE A 464 15.29 -18.81 -3.16
N ASP A 465 16.43 -18.16 -2.93
CA ASP A 465 17.39 -17.76 -3.97
C ASP A 465 17.92 -18.98 -4.77
N ALA A 466 18.12 -20.13 -4.11
CA ALA A 466 18.54 -21.39 -4.75
C ALA A 466 17.38 -22.29 -5.26
N TRP A 467 16.14 -21.86 -5.10
CA TRP A 467 14.99 -22.37 -5.84
C TRP A 467 14.92 -21.66 -7.19
N ASP A 468 15.10 -20.33 -7.14
CA ASP A 468 15.19 -19.41 -8.27
C ASP A 468 16.39 -19.70 -9.20
N SER A 469 17.41 -20.42 -8.71
CA SER A 469 18.58 -20.88 -9.48
C SER A 469 18.49 -22.33 -10.00
N ARG A 470 17.35 -23.03 -9.84
CA ARG A 470 17.24 -24.48 -10.10
C ARG A 470 16.59 -24.87 -11.44
N LEU A 471 16.65 -23.98 -12.42
CA LEU A 471 16.45 -24.28 -13.85
C LEU A 471 17.79 -24.10 -14.60
N PRO A 472 18.24 -25.08 -15.42
CA PRO A 472 19.58 -25.07 -15.97
C PRO A 472 19.73 -24.07 -17.12
N LEU A 473 20.32 -22.90 -16.83
CA LEU A 473 20.95 -22.05 -17.83
C LEU A 473 22.46 -22.30 -17.81
N GLN A 474 22.95 -23.09 -18.77
CA GLN A 474 24.35 -22.94 -19.20
C GLN A 474 24.51 -21.53 -19.78
N PRO A 475 25.53 -20.76 -19.40
CA PRO A 475 25.85 -19.52 -20.09
C PRO A 475 26.33 -19.86 -21.50
N ALA A 476 25.63 -19.35 -22.52
CA ALA A 476 25.98 -19.51 -23.92
C ALA A 476 27.17 -18.60 -24.29
N THR A 477 28.35 -18.88 -23.73
CA THR A 477 29.61 -18.22 -24.09
C THR A 477 30.42 -19.09 -25.06
N ASP A 478 29.91 -19.21 -26.29
CA ASP A 478 30.74 -19.31 -27.50
C ASP A 478 29.84 -19.33 -28.76
N LEU A 479 29.61 -18.15 -29.35
CA LEU A 479 29.06 -18.04 -30.71
C LEU A 479 30.23 -18.08 -31.70
N SER A 480 30.39 -19.22 -32.37
CA SER A 480 31.39 -19.39 -33.43
C SER A 480 31.11 -18.44 -34.62
N PRO A 481 32.14 -18.00 -35.37
CA PRO A 481 32.01 -16.95 -36.39
C PRO A 481 31.26 -17.36 -37.68
N LEU A 482 30.50 -18.46 -37.66
CA LEU A 482 29.79 -19.04 -38.80
C LEU A 482 28.27 -18.80 -38.79
N LEU A 483 27.70 -18.22 -37.74
CA LEU A 483 26.25 -18.01 -37.62
C LEU A 483 25.75 -16.64 -38.15
N VAL A 484 26.63 -15.64 -38.26
CA VAL A 484 26.27 -14.32 -38.83
C VAL A 484 25.80 -14.40 -40.30
N PRO A 485 26.45 -15.17 -41.21
CA PRO A 485 26.00 -15.27 -42.61
C PRO A 485 24.60 -15.89 -42.75
N VAL A 486 24.26 -16.86 -41.90
CA VAL A 486 23.00 -17.61 -41.98
C VAL A 486 21.81 -16.72 -41.63
N ALA A 487 21.94 -15.83 -40.64
CA ALA A 487 20.89 -14.89 -40.27
C ALA A 487 20.53 -13.92 -41.42
N PHE A 488 21.54 -13.42 -42.16
CA PHE A 488 21.30 -12.55 -43.32
C PHE A 488 20.65 -13.27 -44.50
N VAL A 489 20.94 -14.56 -44.72
CA VAL A 489 20.24 -15.39 -45.73
C VAL A 489 18.76 -15.57 -45.36
N TRP A 490 18.45 -15.84 -44.09
CA TRP A 490 17.05 -15.96 -43.65
C TRP A 490 16.27 -14.64 -43.74
N LEU A 491 16.89 -13.51 -43.35
CA LEU A 491 16.25 -12.18 -43.45
C LEU A 491 16.00 -11.76 -44.91
N THR A 492 16.90 -12.08 -45.83
CA THR A 492 16.69 -11.80 -47.26
C THR A 492 15.62 -12.69 -47.90
N LEU A 493 15.52 -13.97 -47.52
CA LEU A 493 14.44 -14.86 -47.94
C LEU A 493 13.07 -14.41 -47.40
N LEU A 494 12.98 -14.00 -46.14
CA LEU A 494 11.76 -13.42 -45.55
C LEU A 494 11.33 -12.13 -46.26
N SER A 495 12.29 -11.26 -46.59
CA SER A 495 12.04 -10.02 -47.34
C SER A 495 11.49 -10.30 -48.74
N ALA A 496 12.08 -11.27 -49.46
CA ALA A 496 11.60 -11.69 -50.77
C ALA A 496 10.20 -12.32 -50.72
N TRP A 497 9.92 -13.12 -49.68
CA TRP A 497 8.60 -13.73 -49.46
C TRP A 497 7.51 -12.68 -49.17
N LEU A 498 7.80 -11.66 -48.35
CA LEU A 498 6.86 -10.57 -48.07
C LEU A 498 6.53 -9.73 -49.31
N VAL A 499 7.52 -9.46 -50.17
CA VAL A 499 7.31 -8.77 -51.45
C VAL A 499 6.51 -9.62 -52.45
N TYR A 500 6.77 -10.94 -52.51
CA TYR A 500 6.01 -11.87 -53.34
C TYR A 500 4.55 -12.02 -52.86
N SER A 501 4.34 -12.11 -51.54
CA SER A 501 3.03 -12.17 -50.89
C SER A 501 2.19 -10.92 -51.21
N ARG A 502 2.74 -9.71 -51.05
CA ARG A 502 2.03 -8.46 -51.39
C ARG A 502 1.60 -8.38 -52.86
N ARG A 503 2.43 -8.86 -53.79
CA ARG A 503 2.08 -8.87 -55.23
C ARG A 503 0.96 -9.86 -55.58
N ARG A 504 0.68 -10.87 -54.75
CA ARG A 504 -0.36 -11.87 -54.99
C ARG A 504 -1.76 -11.46 -54.54
N HIS A 505 -1.89 -10.38 -53.76
CA HIS A 505 -3.14 -9.93 -53.15
C HIS A 505 -3.70 -8.63 -53.77
N GLN A 506 -3.30 -8.30 -55.00
CA GLN A 506 -3.67 -7.03 -55.65
C GLN A 506 -4.43 -7.18 -56.98
N GLU A 507 -5.18 -8.27 -57.14
CA GLU A 507 -6.12 -8.47 -58.26
C GLU A 507 -7.58 -8.62 -57.78
N THR A 508 -8.50 -8.18 -58.66
CA THR A 508 -9.98 -8.20 -58.61
C THR A 508 -10.70 -7.32 -57.58
N TYR A 509 -11.00 -6.10 -58.02
CA TYR A 509 -12.30 -5.46 -57.78
C TYR A 509 -12.75 -4.77 -59.09
N GLU A 510 -13.83 -5.25 -59.71
CA GLU A 510 -14.44 -4.59 -60.88
C GLU A 510 -15.36 -3.44 -60.44
N PRO A 511 -15.42 -2.32 -61.18
CA PRO A 511 -16.39 -1.25 -60.92
C PRO A 511 -17.76 -1.59 -61.53
N VAL A 512 -18.79 -1.64 -60.69
CA VAL A 512 -20.19 -1.70 -61.13
C VAL A 512 -20.55 -0.40 -61.88
N ARG A 513 -21.06 -0.53 -63.10
CA ARG A 513 -21.62 0.61 -63.85
C ARG A 513 -22.98 0.99 -63.25
N VAL A 514 -23.11 2.25 -62.83
CA VAL A 514 -24.41 2.89 -62.63
C VAL A 514 -25.03 3.18 -64.01
N VAL A 515 -26.32 2.91 -64.14
CA VAL A 515 -27.12 3.25 -65.32
C VAL A 515 -27.87 4.54 -65.00
N ASP A 516 -27.69 5.56 -65.83
CA ASP A 516 -28.58 6.74 -65.83
C ASP A 516 -29.90 6.37 -66.53
N GLU A 517 -31.04 6.64 -65.90
CA GLU A 517 -32.29 6.93 -66.62
C GLU A 517 -33.22 7.81 -65.75
N ALA A 518 -34.10 8.55 -66.44
CA ALA A 518 -34.82 9.75 -66.01
C ALA A 518 -35.89 9.58 -64.92
#